data_AF-A0A1H7T3W0-F1
#
_entry.id   AF-A0A1H7T3W0-F1
#
_cell.length_a   1.000
_cell.length_b   1.000
_cell.length_c   1.000
_cell.angle_alpha   90.00
_cell.angle_beta   90.00
_cell.angle_gamma   90.00
#
_symmetry.space_group_name_H-M   'P 1'
#
loop_
_entity.id
_entity.type
_entity.pdbx_description
1 polymer ?
#
loop_
_entity_poly.entity_id
_entity_poly.type
_entity_poly.pdbx_seq_one_letter_code
_entity_poly.pdbx_strand_id
1 'polypeptide(L)'
;MILGAVKWYNREKGFGMLETPSDGSIFFHINSFGVHPIEIFKKQVIALNKIKNRDNQHYSAKNSRLLESFDLPLAMSLLDKPYLVNLTDTSRPKQGTSGTPPRDQHDDLLLLAVDQVFRGKDANIVENTFRDYFMNTLDENQIVPFCEFVERWSAHHRNDSGRAGLSHSMFSLIGDNLTPAILFHIWKRKAFRFIGKAESGDYEIPLEVVQQFFSHLGPEEFNRIRSYSYAAAFETPANT
;
A
#
# COMPACT_ATOMS: atom_id res chain seq x y z
N MET A 1 -7.06 -13.05 5.23
CA MET A 1 -5.61 -13.25 5.54
C MET A 1 -5.00 -11.89 5.80
N ILE A 2 -3.92 -11.84 6.59
CA ILE A 2 -3.09 -10.65 6.79
C ILE A 2 -1.67 -10.93 6.28
N LEU A 3 -0.86 -9.88 6.17
CA LEU A 3 0.54 -9.96 5.78
C LEU A 3 1.46 -9.71 6.97
N GLY A 4 2.57 -10.44 7.02
CA GLY A 4 3.68 -10.18 7.94
C GLY A 4 5.01 -10.46 7.27
N ALA A 5 6.03 -9.68 7.62
CA ALA A 5 7.40 -9.90 7.14
C ALA A 5 8.20 -10.70 8.17
N VAL A 6 9.00 -11.66 7.70
CA VAL A 6 9.87 -12.47 8.54
C VAL A 6 10.94 -11.61 9.19
N LYS A 7 10.90 -11.53 10.53
CA LYS A 7 11.95 -10.91 11.34
C LYS A 7 13.14 -11.83 11.49
N TRP A 8 12.87 -13.09 11.83
CA TRP A 8 13.85 -14.16 11.93
C TRP A 8 13.17 -15.52 11.75
N TYR A 9 13.95 -16.52 11.34
CA TYR A 9 13.52 -17.90 11.18
C TYR A 9 14.65 -18.84 11.60
N ASN A 10 14.33 -19.83 12.44
CA ASN A 10 15.24 -20.91 12.79
C ASN A 10 14.88 -22.14 11.94
N ARG A 11 15.74 -22.43 10.94
CA ARG A 11 15.55 -23.55 10.01
C ARG A 11 15.59 -24.92 10.70
N GLU A 12 16.51 -25.12 11.64
CA GLU A 12 16.66 -26.39 12.36
C GLU A 12 15.44 -26.73 13.20
N LYS A 13 14.87 -25.71 13.86
CA LYS A 13 13.68 -25.87 14.73
C LYS A 13 12.36 -25.69 13.99
N GLY A 14 12.38 -25.19 12.75
CA GLY A 14 11.20 -25.03 11.92
C GLY A 14 10.23 -23.93 12.36
N PHE A 15 10.67 -22.91 13.12
CA PHE A 15 9.81 -21.80 13.55
C PHE A 15 10.49 -20.43 13.45
N GLY A 16 9.68 -19.38 13.44
CA GLY A 16 10.14 -18.00 13.30
C GLY A 16 9.17 -16.99 13.88
N MET A 17 9.49 -15.72 13.65
CA MET A 17 8.66 -14.58 14.02
C MET A 17 8.40 -13.69 12.80
N LEU A 18 7.14 -13.31 12.62
CA LEU A 18 6.72 -12.26 11.68
C LEU A 18 6.52 -10.95 12.45
N GLU A 19 6.75 -9.84 11.78
CA GLU A 19 6.29 -8.53 12.25
C GLU A 19 5.17 -8.03 11.36
N THR A 20 4.19 -7.40 12.00
CA THR A 20 3.06 -6.76 11.33
C THR A 20 2.97 -5.30 11.77
N PRO A 21 2.41 -4.41 10.95
CA PRO A 21 2.36 -2.98 11.27
C PRO A 21 1.45 -2.66 12.46
N SER A 22 0.42 -3.48 12.71
CA SER A 22 -0.63 -3.17 13.70
C SER A 22 -0.76 -4.20 14.83
N ASP A 23 -0.35 -5.45 14.60
CA ASP A 23 -0.53 -6.53 15.58
C ASP A 23 0.76 -6.93 16.30
N GLY A 24 1.88 -6.26 15.99
CA GLY A 24 3.20 -6.60 16.50
C GLY A 24 3.69 -7.95 15.98
N SER A 25 4.43 -8.65 16.83
CA SER A 25 5.09 -9.91 16.48
C SER A 25 4.12 -11.09 16.47
N ILE A 26 4.15 -11.90 15.40
CA ILE A 26 3.34 -13.12 15.25
C ILE A 26 4.25 -14.33 15.10
N PHE A 27 4.08 -15.31 15.98
CA PHE A 27 4.82 -16.57 15.92
C PHE A 27 4.36 -17.41 14.73
N PHE A 28 5.27 -18.06 14.02
CA PHE A 28 4.90 -19.05 12.99
C PHE A 28 5.76 -20.30 13.08
N HIS A 29 5.16 -21.44 12.73
CA HIS A 29 5.84 -22.72 12.55
C HIS A 29 5.74 -23.16 11.09
N ILE A 30 6.69 -23.95 10.59
CA ILE A 30 6.69 -24.45 9.20
C ILE A 30 5.42 -25.26 8.89
N ASN A 31 4.91 -25.99 9.88
CA ASN A 31 3.63 -26.71 9.81
C ASN A 31 2.39 -25.81 9.71
N SER A 32 2.54 -24.48 9.83
CA SER A 32 1.43 -23.56 9.54
C SER A 32 1.18 -23.39 8.05
N PHE A 33 2.12 -23.83 7.20
CA PHE A 33 2.04 -23.69 5.75
C PHE A 33 1.30 -24.87 5.12
N GLY A 34 0.40 -24.58 4.16
CA GLY A 34 -0.25 -25.63 3.37
C GLY A 34 0.72 -26.36 2.44
N VAL A 35 1.66 -25.61 1.86
CA VAL A 35 2.80 -26.14 1.09
C VAL A 35 4.07 -25.67 1.77
N HIS A 36 4.91 -26.61 2.20
CA HIS A 36 6.14 -26.28 2.93
C HIS A 36 7.11 -25.52 2.02
N PRO A 37 7.49 -24.27 2.33
CA PRO A 37 8.51 -23.56 1.58
C PRO A 37 9.87 -24.24 1.76
N ILE A 38 10.66 -24.28 0.67
CA ILE A 38 12.01 -24.86 0.67
C ILE A 38 12.92 -24.06 1.61
N GLU A 39 12.83 -22.73 1.54
CA GLU A 39 13.58 -21.82 2.40
C GLU A 39 12.72 -20.62 2.81
N ILE A 40 12.98 -20.11 4.02
CA ILE A 40 12.37 -18.89 4.55
C ILE A 40 13.48 -17.94 4.96
N PHE A 41 13.43 -16.71 4.44
CA PHE A 41 14.44 -15.68 4.68
C PHE A 41 13.88 -14.49 5.43
N LYS A 42 14.76 -13.74 6.09
CA LYS A 42 14.43 -12.44 6.66
C LYS A 42 13.88 -11.50 5.57
N LYS A 43 12.91 -10.67 5.93
CA LYS A 43 12.14 -9.76 5.04
C LYS A 43 11.23 -10.44 4.02
N GLN A 44 11.19 -11.76 3.97
CA GLN A 44 10.20 -12.46 3.14
C GLN A 44 8.81 -12.22 3.73
N VAL A 45 7.84 -11.97 2.86
CA VAL A 45 6.46 -11.71 3.26
C VAL A 45 5.63 -12.98 3.19
N ILE A 46 4.89 -13.24 4.26
CA ILE A 46 4.00 -14.39 4.41
C ILE A 46 2.57 -13.87 4.54
N ALA A 47 1.67 -14.48 3.77
CA ALA A 47 0.25 -14.36 3.97
C ALA A 47 -0.20 -15.40 5.01
N LEU A 48 -0.96 -14.99 6.01
CA LEU A 48 -1.41 -15.87 7.10
C LEU A 48 -2.81 -15.53 7.61
N ASN A 49 -3.41 -16.47 8.35
CA ASN A 49 -4.48 -16.20 9.29
C ASN A 49 -3.89 -16.09 10.70
N LYS A 50 -4.15 -14.95 11.36
CA LYS A 50 -3.74 -14.72 12.74
C LYS A 50 -4.70 -15.43 13.69
N ILE A 51 -4.18 -16.19 14.64
CA ILE A 51 -4.94 -16.79 15.74
C ILE A 51 -4.40 -16.31 17.09
N LYS A 52 -5.30 -16.06 18.05
CA LYS A 52 -4.93 -15.71 19.42
C LYS A 52 -4.67 -16.99 20.21
N ASN A 53 -3.52 -17.07 20.90
CA ASN A 53 -3.19 -18.23 21.72
C ASN A 53 -3.97 -18.24 23.05
N ARG A 54 -4.07 -19.41 23.69
CA ARG A 54 -4.81 -19.61 24.96
C ARG A 54 -4.29 -18.75 26.12
N ASP A 55 -3.03 -18.33 26.06
CA ASP A 55 -2.41 -17.45 27.05
C ASP A 55 -2.80 -15.97 26.89
N ASN A 56 -3.57 -15.62 25.83
CA ASN A 56 -4.02 -14.27 25.47
C ASN A 56 -2.93 -13.23 25.22
N GLN A 57 -1.65 -13.59 25.34
CA GLN A 57 -0.51 -12.66 25.21
C GLN A 57 0.14 -12.72 23.84
N HIS A 58 -0.02 -13.83 23.10
CA HIS A 58 0.69 -14.04 21.84
C HIS A 58 -0.26 -14.46 20.70
N TYR A 59 0.13 -14.07 19.49
CA TYR A 59 -0.51 -14.49 18.26
C TYR A 59 0.33 -15.54 17.53
N SER A 60 -0.34 -16.51 16.91
CA SER A 60 0.30 -17.49 16.03
C SER A 60 -0.28 -17.41 14.62
N ALA A 61 0.52 -17.84 13.64
CA ALA A 61 0.12 -17.99 12.26
C ALA A 61 -0.54 -19.36 11.99
N LYS A 62 -1.58 -19.37 11.17
CA LYS A 62 -2.17 -20.55 10.53
C LYS A 62 -2.44 -20.29 9.05
N ASN A 63 -2.55 -21.36 8.27
CA ASN A 63 -2.82 -21.31 6.83
C ASN A 63 -1.85 -20.36 6.10
N SER A 64 -0.58 -20.46 6.47
CA SER A 64 0.50 -19.63 5.96
C SER A 64 0.85 -20.00 4.52
N ARG A 65 1.27 -19.02 3.73
CA ARG A 65 1.85 -19.24 2.41
C ARG A 65 2.73 -18.07 1.99
N LEU A 66 3.66 -18.33 1.08
CA LEU A 66 4.39 -17.28 0.40
C LEU A 66 3.48 -16.58 -0.61
N LEU A 67 3.78 -15.31 -0.87
CA LEU A 67 3.10 -14.52 -1.90
C LEU A 67 3.51 -14.97 -3.30
N GLU A 68 2.52 -15.04 -4.18
CA GLU A 68 2.59 -15.34 -5.60
C GLU A 68 2.00 -14.18 -6.41
N SER A 69 2.06 -14.24 -7.75
CA SER A 69 1.61 -13.13 -8.61
C SER A 69 0.13 -12.77 -8.44
N PHE A 70 -0.74 -13.74 -8.14
CA PHE A 70 -2.16 -13.49 -7.89
C PHE A 70 -2.44 -12.79 -6.55
N ASP A 71 -1.43 -12.58 -5.70
CA ASP A 71 -1.57 -11.93 -4.40
C ASP A 71 -1.39 -10.42 -4.42
N LEU A 72 -1.27 -9.80 -5.59
CA LEU A 72 -1.24 -8.34 -5.68
C LEU A 72 -2.41 -7.68 -4.93
N PRO A 73 -3.67 -8.14 -5.03
CA PRO A 73 -4.77 -7.57 -4.25
C PRO A 73 -4.57 -7.68 -2.73
N LEU A 74 -3.95 -8.77 -2.26
CA LEU A 74 -3.64 -8.94 -0.84
C LEU A 74 -2.50 -8.00 -0.39
N ALA A 75 -1.46 -7.82 -1.21
CA ALA A 75 -0.43 -6.82 -0.96
C ALA A 75 -1.04 -5.41 -0.90
N MET A 76 -1.84 -5.05 -1.90
CA MET A 76 -2.51 -3.76 -2.01
C MET A 76 -3.58 -3.53 -0.94
N SER A 77 -3.99 -4.55 -0.20
CA SER A 77 -4.86 -4.37 0.98
C SER A 77 -4.21 -3.51 2.08
N LEU A 78 -2.89 -3.27 2.00
CA LEU A 78 -2.13 -2.35 2.86
C LEU A 78 -2.17 -0.88 2.39
N LEU A 79 -2.75 -0.57 1.22
CA LEU A 79 -2.93 0.81 0.78
C LEU A 79 -3.75 1.59 1.81
N ASP A 80 -3.27 2.78 2.16
CA ASP A 80 -3.85 3.69 3.18
C ASP A 80 -3.90 3.09 4.60
N LYS A 81 -3.11 2.04 4.88
CA LYS A 81 -2.96 1.43 6.22
C LYS A 81 -1.52 1.55 6.71
N PRO A 82 -1.26 1.39 8.02
CA PRO A 82 0.10 1.23 8.50
C PRO A 82 0.77 0.05 7.79
N TYR A 83 1.94 0.29 7.20
CA TYR A 83 2.73 -0.73 6.48
C TYR A 83 4.19 -0.80 6.95
N LEU A 84 4.61 0.04 7.91
CA LEU A 84 5.96 0.03 8.45
C LEU A 84 6.12 -1.06 9.52
N VAL A 85 7.18 -1.85 9.41
CA VAL A 85 7.51 -2.94 10.34
C VAL A 85 8.95 -2.83 10.85
N ASN A 86 9.22 -3.26 12.09
CA ASN A 86 10.58 -3.26 12.65
C ASN A 86 11.19 -4.66 12.59
N LEU A 87 12.03 -4.90 11.59
CA LEU A 87 12.69 -6.20 11.38
C LEU A 87 14.07 -6.27 12.04
N THR A 88 14.43 -5.34 12.93
CA THR A 88 15.69 -5.45 13.69
C THR A 88 15.63 -6.64 14.66
N ASP A 89 16.66 -7.48 14.63
CA ASP A 89 16.73 -8.63 15.53
C ASP A 89 17.38 -8.20 16.84
N THR A 90 16.55 -7.95 17.85
CA THR A 90 17.00 -7.58 19.20
C THR A 90 17.33 -8.79 20.07
N SER A 91 17.13 -10.02 19.59
CA SER A 91 17.31 -11.25 20.37
C SER A 91 18.78 -11.67 20.54
N ARG A 92 19.72 -11.05 19.81
CA ARG A 92 21.16 -11.20 20.04
C ARG A 92 21.71 -9.97 20.79
N PRO A 93 22.18 -10.11 22.05
CA PRO A 93 22.93 -9.03 22.68
C PRO A 93 24.17 -8.74 21.84
N LYS A 94 24.30 -7.50 21.36
CA LYS A 94 25.52 -7.04 20.69
C LYS A 94 26.65 -7.10 21.72
N GLN A 95 27.50 -8.12 21.63
CA GLN A 95 28.77 -8.12 22.34
C GLN A 95 29.62 -6.96 21.83
N GLY A 96 29.82 -5.96 22.69
CA GLY A 96 30.90 -5.00 22.61
C GLY A 96 30.94 -4.11 21.37
N THR A 97 30.09 -3.09 21.31
CA THR A 97 30.48 -1.81 20.67
C THR A 97 29.63 -0.70 21.28
N SER A 98 30.28 0.27 21.94
CA SER A 98 29.71 1.58 22.30
C SER A 98 29.48 2.39 21.02
N GLY A 99 28.47 2.00 20.25
CA GLY A 99 28.02 2.69 19.05
C GLY A 99 26.61 3.23 19.28
N THR A 100 26.37 4.43 18.75
CA THR A 100 25.08 5.12 18.66
C THR A 100 23.91 4.12 18.53
N PRO A 101 22.80 4.30 19.27
CA PRO A 101 21.64 3.41 19.14
C PRO A 101 21.29 3.26 17.65
N PRO A 102 21.05 2.02 17.16
CA PRO A 102 20.67 1.83 15.78
C PRO A 102 19.43 2.69 15.52
N ARG A 103 19.51 3.59 14.53
CA ARG A 103 18.35 4.37 14.06
C ARG A 103 17.18 3.40 13.88
N ASP A 104 15.99 3.80 14.33
CA ASP A 104 14.76 3.03 14.11
C ASP A 104 14.63 2.71 12.62
N GLN A 105 15.04 1.51 12.24
CA GLN A 105 15.06 1.07 10.86
C GLN A 105 13.76 0.33 10.61
N HIS A 106 12.80 1.06 10.07
CA HIS A 106 11.55 0.49 9.61
C HIS A 106 11.69 0.00 8.17
N ASP A 107 11.17 -1.19 7.92
CA ASP A 107 11.00 -1.76 6.58
C ASP A 107 9.56 -1.52 6.11
N ASP A 108 9.38 -1.32 4.81
CA ASP A 108 8.06 -1.14 4.19
C ASP A 108 7.49 -2.49 3.75
N LEU A 109 6.47 -2.97 4.46
CA LEU A 109 5.84 -4.25 4.21
C LEU A 109 5.12 -4.30 2.85
N LEU A 110 4.54 -3.19 2.40
CA LEU A 110 3.85 -3.12 1.11
C LEU A 110 4.86 -3.24 -0.04
N LEU A 111 5.98 -2.51 0.05
CA LEU A 111 7.08 -2.62 -0.92
C LEU A 111 7.66 -4.04 -0.96
N LEU A 112 7.96 -4.63 0.21
CA LEU A 112 8.45 -6.01 0.31
C LEU A 112 7.47 -7.03 -0.29
N ALA A 113 6.17 -6.85 -0.05
CA ALA A 113 5.13 -7.74 -0.56
C ALA A 113 5.06 -7.67 -2.09
N VAL A 114 4.99 -6.48 -2.65
CA VAL A 114 4.89 -6.28 -4.10
C VAL A 114 6.18 -6.71 -4.82
N ASP A 115 7.35 -6.46 -4.25
CA ASP A 115 8.62 -6.96 -4.78
C ASP A 115 8.69 -8.48 -4.80
N GLN A 116 8.11 -9.14 -3.79
CA GLN A 116 8.03 -10.60 -3.76
C GLN A 116 7.06 -11.14 -4.83
N VAL A 117 5.88 -10.54 -4.97
CA VAL A 117 4.87 -10.87 -6.00
C VAL A 117 5.46 -10.81 -7.41
N PHE A 118 6.35 -9.84 -7.67
CA PHE A 118 6.98 -9.60 -8.97
C PHE A 118 8.43 -10.09 -9.10
N ARG A 119 8.90 -10.91 -8.16
CA ARG A 119 10.26 -11.45 -8.22
C ARG A 119 10.43 -12.31 -9.46
N GLY A 120 11.42 -11.99 -10.29
CA GLY A 120 11.74 -12.73 -11.51
C GLY A 120 10.73 -12.58 -12.65
N LYS A 121 9.76 -11.66 -12.54
CA LYS A 121 8.81 -11.34 -13.61
C LYS A 121 9.36 -10.25 -14.50
N ASP A 122 9.14 -10.38 -15.81
CA ASP A 122 9.44 -9.33 -16.77
C ASP A 122 8.48 -8.13 -16.60
N ALA A 123 8.87 -7.00 -17.19
CA ALA A 123 8.15 -5.75 -17.08
C ALA A 123 6.72 -5.78 -17.64
N ASN A 124 6.46 -6.53 -18.70
CA ASN A 124 5.13 -6.60 -19.30
C ASN A 124 4.16 -7.31 -18.36
N ILE A 125 4.59 -8.39 -17.70
CA ILE A 125 3.78 -9.07 -16.68
C ILE A 125 3.49 -8.11 -15.53
N VAL A 126 4.48 -7.37 -15.06
CA VAL A 126 4.30 -6.38 -13.98
C VAL A 126 3.25 -5.35 -14.39
N GLU A 127 3.43 -4.68 -15.54
CA GLU A 127 2.53 -3.64 -16.00
C GLU A 127 1.10 -4.15 -16.19
N ASN A 128 0.93 -5.30 -16.83
CA ASN A 128 -0.40 -5.90 -17.02
C ASN A 128 -1.07 -6.24 -15.70
N THR A 129 -0.31 -6.70 -14.69
CA THR A 129 -0.90 -7.00 -13.37
C THR A 129 -1.36 -5.73 -12.66
N PHE A 130 -0.59 -4.63 -12.73
CA PHE A 130 -1.02 -3.34 -12.18
C PHE A 130 -2.23 -2.75 -12.91
N ARG A 131 -2.25 -2.87 -14.25
CA ARG A 131 -3.39 -2.50 -15.09
C ARG A 131 -4.64 -3.28 -14.72
N ASP A 132 -4.54 -4.60 -14.61
CA ASP A 132 -5.67 -5.46 -14.26
C ASP A 132 -6.20 -5.15 -12.85
N TYR A 133 -5.30 -4.88 -11.90
CA TYR A 133 -5.69 -4.46 -10.56
C TYR A 133 -6.43 -3.12 -10.57
N PHE A 134 -5.91 -2.11 -11.28
CA PHE A 134 -6.57 -0.81 -11.43
C PHE A 134 -7.97 -0.95 -12.06
N MET A 135 -8.07 -1.69 -13.17
CA MET A 135 -9.32 -1.78 -13.93
C MET A 135 -10.41 -2.62 -13.23
N ASN A 136 -10.02 -3.63 -12.45
CA ASN A 136 -10.97 -4.65 -11.99
C ASN A 136 -11.04 -4.82 -10.47
N THR A 137 -10.14 -4.22 -9.68
CA THR A 137 -10.05 -4.51 -8.23
C THR A 137 -9.89 -3.28 -7.36
N LEU A 138 -9.20 -2.23 -7.83
CA LEU A 138 -8.94 -1.04 -7.04
C LEU A 138 -10.27 -0.34 -6.68
N ASP A 139 -10.45 -0.07 -5.38
CA ASP A 139 -11.50 0.84 -4.92
C ASP A 139 -11.10 2.27 -5.28
N GLU A 140 -11.99 3.01 -5.93
CA GLU A 140 -11.74 4.39 -6.37
C GLU A 140 -11.37 5.33 -5.21
N ASN A 141 -11.81 5.04 -3.98
CA ASN A 141 -11.39 5.78 -2.77
C ASN A 141 -9.88 5.64 -2.48
N GLN A 142 -9.26 4.56 -2.97
CA GLN A 142 -7.85 4.25 -2.79
C GLN A 142 -6.97 4.74 -3.96
N ILE A 143 -7.54 5.46 -4.94
CA ILE A 143 -6.80 5.87 -6.15
C ILE A 143 -5.53 6.67 -5.84
N VAL A 144 -5.61 7.62 -4.89
CA VAL A 144 -4.45 8.45 -4.54
C VAL A 144 -3.36 7.64 -3.82
N PRO A 145 -3.66 6.87 -2.75
CA PRO A 145 -2.69 5.94 -2.16
C PRO A 145 -2.06 4.98 -3.18
N PHE A 146 -2.86 4.48 -4.13
CA PHE A 146 -2.38 3.62 -5.20
C PHE A 146 -1.36 4.34 -6.09
N CYS A 147 -1.67 5.54 -6.57
CA CYS A 147 -0.75 6.32 -7.39
C CYS A 147 0.55 6.66 -6.67
N GLU A 148 0.47 7.08 -5.41
CA GLU A 148 1.64 7.35 -4.57
C GLU A 148 2.52 6.10 -4.39
N PHE A 149 1.89 4.94 -4.21
CA PHE A 149 2.62 3.68 -4.16
C PHE A 149 3.29 3.34 -5.49
N VAL A 150 2.58 3.44 -6.62
CA VAL A 150 3.14 3.16 -7.95
C VAL A 150 4.33 4.07 -8.26
N GLU A 151 4.23 5.37 -7.96
CA GLU A 151 5.33 6.33 -8.12
C GLU A 151 6.55 5.93 -7.30
N ARG A 152 6.34 5.63 -6.02
CA ARG A 152 7.39 5.22 -5.09
C ARG A 152 8.03 3.87 -5.47
N TRP A 153 7.23 2.90 -5.88
CA TRP A 153 7.70 1.59 -6.33
C TRP A 153 8.52 1.72 -7.61
N SER A 154 8.03 2.50 -8.58
CA SER A 154 8.77 2.79 -9.82
C SER A 154 10.11 3.48 -9.54
N ALA A 155 10.15 4.43 -8.60
CA ALA A 155 11.38 5.09 -8.17
C ALA A 155 12.39 4.14 -7.50
N HIS A 156 11.90 3.12 -6.76
CA HIS A 156 12.73 2.07 -6.18
C HIS A 156 13.37 1.20 -7.26
N HIS A 157 12.65 0.93 -8.34
CA HIS A 157 13.09 0.11 -9.48
C HIS A 157 13.61 0.92 -10.67
N ARG A 158 14.02 2.19 -10.48
CA ARG A 158 14.43 3.09 -11.57
C ARG A 158 15.58 2.58 -12.45
N ASN A 159 16.41 1.67 -11.93
CA ASN A 159 17.53 1.08 -12.67
C ASN A 159 17.12 -0.14 -13.51
N ASP A 160 15.89 -0.64 -13.32
CA ASP A 160 15.27 -1.63 -14.19
C ASP A 160 14.54 -0.86 -15.31
N SER A 161 15.16 -0.81 -16.49
CA SER A 161 14.64 -0.08 -17.64
C SER A 161 13.23 -0.50 -18.05
N GLY A 162 12.84 -1.74 -17.75
CA GLY A 162 11.48 -2.22 -18.01
C GLY A 162 10.47 -1.71 -16.99
N ARG A 163 10.88 -1.46 -15.75
CA ARG A 163 9.99 -1.03 -14.65
C ARG A 163 9.97 0.47 -14.42
N ALA A 164 10.98 1.20 -14.88
CA ALA A 164 11.10 2.65 -14.70
C ALA A 164 9.95 3.44 -15.35
N GLY A 165 9.30 2.89 -16.39
CA GLY A 165 8.19 3.52 -17.09
C GLY A 165 6.80 3.29 -16.48
N LEU A 166 6.68 2.46 -15.42
CA LEU A 166 5.38 2.03 -14.91
C LEU A 166 4.52 3.19 -14.41
N SER A 167 5.08 4.15 -13.65
CA SER A 167 4.29 5.29 -13.16
C SER A 167 3.71 6.12 -14.30
N HIS A 168 4.48 6.34 -15.37
CA HIS A 168 4.01 7.07 -16.54
C HIS A 168 2.87 6.33 -17.25
N SER A 169 3.03 5.02 -17.53
CA SER A 169 1.99 4.24 -18.20
C SER A 169 0.72 4.13 -17.36
N MET A 170 0.85 3.96 -16.04
CA MET A 170 -0.29 3.90 -15.13
C MET A 170 -1.03 5.24 -15.02
N PHE A 171 -0.32 6.38 -14.97
CA PHE A 171 -0.98 7.69 -14.89
C PHE A 171 -1.66 8.09 -16.20
N SER A 172 -1.09 7.70 -17.35
CA SER A 172 -1.79 7.81 -18.63
C SER A 172 -3.09 7.00 -18.62
N LEU A 173 -3.02 5.74 -18.18
CA LEU A 173 -4.18 4.86 -18.10
C LEU A 173 -5.28 5.42 -17.19
N ILE A 174 -4.91 5.96 -16.02
CA ILE A 174 -5.86 6.59 -15.09
C ILE A 174 -6.51 7.80 -15.75
N GLY A 175 -5.73 8.65 -16.40
CA GLY A 175 -6.23 9.81 -17.15
C GLY A 175 -7.26 9.42 -18.21
N ASP A 176 -7.00 8.35 -18.95
CA ASP A 176 -7.91 7.83 -19.99
C ASP A 176 -9.18 7.17 -19.42
N ASN A 177 -9.19 6.81 -18.14
CA ASN A 177 -10.29 6.12 -17.45
C ASN A 177 -10.83 6.94 -16.27
N LEU A 178 -10.90 8.25 -16.42
CA LEU A 178 -11.36 9.16 -15.38
C LEU A 178 -12.87 9.00 -15.11
N THR A 179 -13.23 8.40 -13.98
CA THR A 179 -14.60 8.40 -13.47
C THR A 179 -14.86 9.64 -12.60
N PRO A 180 -16.13 10.04 -12.36
CA PRO A 180 -16.46 11.09 -11.40
C PRO A 180 -15.84 10.88 -10.01
N ALA A 181 -15.82 9.64 -9.53
CA ALA A 181 -15.25 9.29 -8.24
C ALA A 181 -13.72 9.44 -8.22
N ILE A 182 -13.01 8.90 -9.22
CA ILE A 182 -11.56 9.05 -9.36
C ILE A 182 -11.20 10.54 -9.39
N LEU A 183 -11.89 11.33 -10.23
CA LEU A 183 -11.66 12.76 -10.32
C LEU A 183 -11.90 13.46 -8.98
N PHE A 184 -12.98 13.12 -8.28
CA PHE A 184 -13.28 13.67 -6.96
C PHE A 184 -12.18 13.37 -5.93
N HIS A 185 -11.71 12.12 -5.83
CA HIS A 185 -10.67 11.75 -4.87
C HIS A 185 -9.33 12.41 -5.16
N ILE A 186 -8.96 12.51 -6.45
CA ILE A 186 -7.76 13.24 -6.88
C ILE A 186 -7.88 14.73 -6.54
N TRP A 187 -9.01 15.34 -6.87
CA TRP A 187 -9.29 16.74 -6.54
C TRP A 187 -9.25 17.00 -5.04
N LYS A 188 -9.90 16.16 -4.25
CA LYS A 188 -10.00 16.31 -2.80
C LYS A 188 -8.62 16.31 -2.15
N ARG A 189 -7.72 15.41 -2.58
CA ARG A 189 -6.34 15.32 -2.08
C ARG A 189 -5.34 16.22 -2.84
N LYS A 190 -5.80 17.10 -3.75
CA LYS A 190 -4.96 17.98 -4.59
C LYS A 190 -3.89 17.22 -5.39
N ALA A 191 -4.20 15.99 -5.79
CA ALA A 191 -3.25 15.05 -6.39
C ALA A 191 -3.25 15.08 -7.94
N PHE A 192 -3.48 16.25 -8.55
CA PHE A 192 -3.74 16.35 -9.99
C PHE A 192 -2.57 15.94 -10.90
N ARG A 193 -1.34 15.83 -10.35
CA ARG A 193 -0.18 15.29 -11.08
C ARG A 193 -0.44 13.88 -11.63
N PHE A 194 -1.29 13.09 -10.97
CA PHE A 194 -1.65 11.74 -11.41
C PHE A 194 -2.57 11.71 -12.62
N ILE A 195 -3.09 12.86 -13.06
CA ILE A 195 -3.91 13.00 -14.27
C ILE A 195 -3.30 14.03 -15.24
N GLY A 196 -1.98 14.19 -15.20
CA GLY A 196 -1.23 15.00 -16.15
C GLY A 196 -1.34 16.52 -15.96
N LYS A 197 -1.79 17.00 -14.79
CA LYS A 197 -1.80 18.42 -14.45
C LYS A 197 -0.56 18.82 -13.64
N ALA A 198 -0.28 20.12 -13.56
CA ALA A 198 0.84 20.61 -12.78
C ALA A 198 0.59 20.40 -11.28
N GLU A 199 1.64 20.06 -10.52
CA GLU A 199 1.56 19.69 -9.10
C GLU A 199 1.12 20.85 -8.20
N SER A 200 1.38 22.10 -8.59
CA SER A 200 1.08 23.29 -7.79
C SER A 200 -0.30 23.92 -8.07
N GLY A 201 -1.10 23.34 -8.97
CA GLY A 201 -2.39 23.89 -9.36
C GLY A 201 -3.55 23.34 -8.52
N ASP A 202 -4.47 24.23 -8.10
CA ASP A 202 -5.82 23.82 -7.70
C ASP A 202 -6.74 23.99 -8.91
N TYR A 203 -7.33 22.89 -9.38
CA TYR A 203 -8.14 22.88 -10.59
C TYR A 203 -9.61 22.67 -10.23
N GLU A 204 -10.46 23.53 -10.78
CA GLU A 204 -11.90 23.35 -10.74
C GLU A 204 -12.29 22.03 -11.43
N ILE A 205 -13.14 21.25 -10.78
CA ILE A 205 -13.76 20.04 -11.35
C ILE A 205 -15.23 20.32 -11.68
N PRO A 206 -15.90 19.49 -12.51
CA PRO A 206 -17.29 19.73 -12.88
C PRO A 206 -18.22 19.82 -11.66
N LEU A 207 -19.21 20.72 -11.71
CA LEU A 207 -20.19 20.95 -10.65
C LEU A 207 -20.91 19.65 -10.26
N GLU A 208 -21.26 18.84 -11.25
CA GLU A 208 -22.01 17.59 -11.09
C GLU A 208 -21.22 16.60 -10.23
N VAL A 209 -19.90 16.57 -10.37
CA VAL A 209 -19.00 15.74 -9.56
C VAL A 209 -19.01 16.22 -8.12
N VAL A 210 -18.87 17.53 -7.88
CA VAL A 210 -18.90 18.09 -6.52
C VAL A 210 -20.24 17.82 -5.83
N GLN A 211 -21.34 17.98 -6.56
CA GLN A 211 -22.69 17.70 -6.04
C GLN A 211 -22.90 16.22 -5.75
N GLN A 212 -22.43 15.33 -6.63
CA GLN A 212 -22.51 13.88 -6.43
C GLN A 212 -21.84 13.43 -5.12
N PHE A 213 -20.74 14.08 -4.74
CA PHE A 213 -19.97 13.76 -3.53
C PHE A 213 -20.13 14.79 -2.40
N PHE A 214 -21.21 15.57 -2.40
CA PHE A 214 -21.45 16.65 -1.45
C PHE A 214 -21.27 16.24 0.02
N SER A 215 -21.78 15.06 0.40
CA SER A 215 -21.70 14.52 1.77
C SER A 215 -20.27 14.23 2.25
N HIS A 216 -19.30 14.22 1.34
CA HIS A 216 -17.89 13.98 1.64
C HIS A 216 -17.07 15.29 1.69
N LEU A 217 -17.70 16.45 1.51
CA LEU A 217 -17.03 17.75 1.57
C LEU A 217 -16.89 18.23 3.02
N GLY A 218 -15.72 18.75 3.36
CA GLY A 218 -15.43 19.41 4.62
C GLY A 218 -15.15 20.91 4.43
N PRO A 219 -14.80 21.62 5.53
CA PRO A 219 -14.56 23.06 5.49
C PRO A 219 -13.46 23.48 4.50
N GLU A 220 -12.42 22.68 4.32
CA GLU A 220 -11.35 22.97 3.36
C GLU A 220 -11.88 22.93 1.92
N GLU A 221 -12.63 21.89 1.58
CA GLU A 221 -13.23 21.75 0.25
C GLU A 221 -14.22 22.86 -0.07
N PHE A 222 -15.08 23.25 0.88
CA PHE A 222 -15.97 24.39 0.70
C PHE A 222 -15.21 25.70 0.48
N ASN A 223 -14.12 25.92 1.20
CA ASN A 223 -13.28 27.10 0.98
C ASN A 223 -12.66 27.12 -0.43
N ARG A 224 -12.27 25.97 -0.97
CA ARG A 224 -11.79 25.86 -2.35
C ARG A 224 -12.91 26.15 -3.36
N ILE A 225 -14.09 25.58 -3.15
CA ILE A 225 -15.26 25.77 -4.04
C ILE A 225 -15.67 27.23 -4.15
N ARG A 226 -15.46 28.06 -3.12
CA ARG A 226 -15.71 29.52 -3.20
C ARG A 226 -14.91 30.25 -4.27
N SER A 227 -13.80 29.67 -4.73
CA SER A 227 -13.01 30.22 -5.83
C SER A 227 -13.45 29.76 -7.23
N TYR A 228 -14.42 28.84 -7.31
CA TYR A 228 -14.86 28.23 -8.56
C TYR A 228 -15.97 29.01 -9.23
N SER A 229 -16.10 28.81 -10.54
CA SER A 229 -17.08 29.50 -11.39
C SER A 229 -18.53 29.32 -10.92
N TYR A 230 -18.82 28.21 -10.24
CA TYR A 230 -20.13 27.85 -9.71
C TYR A 230 -20.27 28.02 -8.18
N ALA A 231 -19.40 28.80 -7.54
CA ALA A 231 -19.42 29.03 -6.08
C ALA A 231 -20.82 29.39 -5.54
N ALA A 232 -21.56 30.22 -6.27
CA ALA A 232 -22.92 30.67 -5.90
C ALA A 232 -23.92 29.52 -5.71
N ALA A 233 -23.70 28.34 -6.32
CA ALA A 233 -24.57 27.18 -6.14
C ALA A 233 -24.45 26.54 -4.74
N PHE A 234 -23.42 26.90 -3.97
CA PHE A 234 -23.13 26.37 -2.64
C PHE A 234 -23.33 27.42 -1.54
N GLU A 235 -23.71 28.64 -1.90
CA GLU A 235 -24.12 29.67 -0.95
C GLU A 235 -25.56 29.36 -0.53
N THR A 236 -25.78 29.09 0.76
CA THR A 236 -27.14 28.98 1.30
C THR A 236 -27.88 30.28 1.02
N PRO A 237 -29.12 30.28 0.49
CA PRO A 237 -29.90 31.50 0.39
C PRO A 237 -30.08 32.04 1.81
N ALA A 238 -29.55 33.23 2.05
CA ALA A 238 -29.78 33.96 3.29
C ALA A 238 -31.30 34.18 3.41
N ASN A 239 -31.92 33.54 4.40
CA ASN A 239 -33.29 33.75 4.91
C ASN A 239 -34.20 34.64 4.04
N THR A 240 -35.10 34.00 3.28
CA THR A 240 -36.40 34.60 2.92
C THR A 240 -37.43 34.23 3.97
#